data_AF-A0A1J4RYQ4-F1
#
_entry.id   AF-A0A1J4RYQ4-F1
#
_cell.length_a   1.000
_cell.length_b   1.000
_cell.length_c   1.000
_cell.angle_alpha   90.00
_cell.angle_beta   90.00
_cell.angle_gamma   90.00
#
_symmetry.space_group_name_H-M   'P 1'
#
loop_
_entity.id
_entity.type
_entity.pdbx_description
1 polymer ?
#
loop_
_entity_poly.entity_id
_entity_poly.type
_entity_poly.pdbx_seq_one_letter_code
_entity_poly.pdbx_strand_id
1 'polypeptide(L)'
;MENVIHPAYFNNPWWIASHNFLHSPTALVIYAILLWRFVDRPNTRGHWQLSFVFGCMVHSVIDILTHFNDGPVLFFPFDWHTRFYSPVSYWDKAHYASQFVYFEIGLNLVLIGYLFLPTLMRQIRKRFLDS
;
A
#
# COMPACT_ATOMS: atom_id res chain seq x y z
N MET A 1 -5.57 -22.56 5.72
CA MET A 1 -4.21 -21.99 5.57
C MET A 1 -3.94 -20.86 6.57
N GLU A 2 -4.96 -20.21 7.14
CA GLU A 2 -4.83 -19.24 8.24
C GLU A 2 -4.01 -19.77 9.44
N ASN A 3 -4.18 -21.06 9.77
CA ASN A 3 -3.57 -21.69 10.95
C ASN A 3 -2.04 -21.76 10.95
N VAL A 4 -1.37 -21.52 9.81
CA VAL A 4 0.10 -21.61 9.69
C VAL A 4 0.72 -20.26 9.41
N ILE A 5 0.10 -19.46 8.53
CA ILE A 5 0.65 -18.16 8.10
C ILE A 5 0.47 -17.10 9.19
N HIS A 6 -0.69 -17.09 9.86
CA HIS A 6 -0.96 -16.10 10.89
C HIS A 6 0.03 -16.23 12.06
N PRO A 7 0.25 -17.42 12.67
CA PRO A 7 1.25 -17.56 13.73
C PRO A 7 2.68 -17.29 13.26
N ALA A 8 3.02 -17.64 12.02
CA ALA A 8 4.35 -17.37 11.47
C ALA A 8 4.63 -15.87 11.38
N TYR A 9 3.63 -15.07 11.01
CA TYR A 9 3.79 -13.62 10.91
C TYR A 9 4.07 -12.91 12.25
N PHE A 10 3.58 -13.47 13.37
CA PHE A 10 3.83 -12.90 14.70
C PHE A 10 5.10 -13.43 15.38
N ASN A 11 5.57 -14.63 15.01
CA ASN A 11 6.64 -15.31 15.75
C ASN A 11 7.92 -15.54 14.94
N ASN A 12 7.85 -15.53 13.60
CA ASN A 12 9.02 -15.81 12.77
C ASN A 12 9.76 -14.49 12.41
N PRO A 13 10.99 -14.28 12.89
CA PRO A 13 11.74 -13.06 12.63
C PRO A 13 12.00 -12.83 11.13
N TRP A 14 12.18 -13.87 10.33
CA TRP A 14 12.34 -13.70 8.88
C TRP A 14 11.08 -13.14 8.23
N TRP A 15 9.92 -13.56 8.72
CA TRP A 15 8.65 -13.10 8.20
C TRP A 15 8.37 -11.66 8.60
N ILE A 16 8.65 -11.32 9.87
CA ILE A 16 8.56 -9.95 10.38
C ILE A 16 9.52 -9.04 9.62
N ALA A 17 10.79 -9.43 9.45
CA ALA A 17 11.78 -8.63 8.74
C ALA A 17 11.42 -8.42 7.26
N SER A 18 11.01 -9.49 6.56
CA SER A 18 10.66 -9.42 5.14
C SER A 18 9.46 -8.50 4.90
N HIS A 19 8.43 -8.59 5.75
CA HIS A 19 7.27 -7.71 5.66
C HIS A 19 7.65 -6.25 6.00
N ASN A 20 8.34 -6.04 7.12
CA ASN A 20 8.64 -4.70 7.62
C ASN A 20 9.75 -3.97 6.86
N PHE A 21 10.49 -4.68 6.00
CA PHE A 21 11.55 -4.07 5.20
C PHE A 21 11.07 -2.88 4.38
N LEU A 22 9.84 -2.93 3.83
CA LEU A 22 9.23 -1.82 3.06
C LEU A 22 7.97 -1.24 3.71
N HIS A 23 7.59 -1.69 4.91
CA HIS A 23 6.34 -1.31 5.56
C HIS A 23 6.52 -0.68 6.94
N SER A 24 7.72 -0.77 7.54
CA SER A 24 7.96 -0.13 8.83
C SER A 24 8.23 1.37 8.65
N PRO A 25 7.46 2.25 9.33
CA PRO A 25 7.69 3.70 9.29
C PRO A 25 9.12 4.08 9.66
N THR A 26 9.69 3.44 10.68
CA THR A 26 11.04 3.75 11.15
C THR A 26 12.10 3.37 10.12
N ALA A 27 12.01 2.18 9.53
CA ALA A 27 12.91 1.75 8.46
C ALA A 27 12.81 2.68 7.24
N LEU A 28 11.59 3.05 6.83
CA LEU A 28 11.37 3.92 5.68
C LEU A 28 11.89 5.35 5.90
N VAL A 29 11.73 5.91 7.11
CA VAL A 29 12.34 7.20 7.47
C VAL A 29 13.86 7.13 7.39
N ILE A 30 14.48 6.05 7.89
CA ILE A 30 15.92 5.84 7.77
C ILE A 30 16.34 5.78 6.29
N TYR A 31 15.61 5.03 5.45
CA TYR A 31 15.92 4.96 4.02
C TYR A 31 15.78 6.32 3.34
N ALA A 32 14.72 7.07 3.65
CA ALA A 32 14.51 8.40 3.09
C ALA A 32 15.69 9.33 3.44
N ILE A 33 16.14 9.35 4.70
CA ILE A 33 17.31 10.14 5.14
C ILE A 33 18.58 9.69 4.41
N LEU A 34 18.82 8.38 4.32
CA LEU A 34 20.02 7.83 3.67
C LEU A 34 20.04 8.07 2.16
N LEU A 35 18.88 8.14 1.51
CA LEU A 35 18.74 8.37 0.08
C LEU A 35 18.69 9.85 -0.28
N TRP A 36 18.27 10.72 0.65
CA TRP A 36 18.19 12.17 0.47
C TRP A 36 19.52 12.77 -0.01
N ARG A 37 20.65 12.26 0.47
CA ARG A 37 21.99 12.74 0.06
C ARG A 37 22.36 12.49 -1.40
N PHE A 38 21.58 11.67 -2.12
CA PHE A 38 21.81 11.36 -3.55
C PHE A 38 20.83 12.09 -4.47
N VAL A 39 20.10 13.07 -3.92
CA VAL A 39 19.09 13.88 -4.61
C VAL A 39 19.75 15.15 -5.11
N ASP A 40 20.56 15.03 -6.17
CA ASP A 40 21.31 16.19 -6.69
C ASP A 40 20.49 17.03 -7.70
N ARG A 41 19.79 16.36 -8.63
CA ARG A 41 19.01 16.99 -9.70
C ARG A 41 17.73 16.20 -9.99
N PRO A 42 16.62 16.86 -10.34
CA PRO A 42 15.38 16.17 -10.68
C PRO A 42 15.61 15.14 -11.81
N ASN A 43 14.89 14.02 -11.74
CA ASN A 43 14.99 12.88 -12.66
C ASN A 43 16.30 12.06 -12.61
N THR A 44 17.09 12.18 -11.53
CA THR A 44 18.20 11.26 -11.26
C THR A 44 17.71 9.95 -10.63
N ARG A 45 18.56 8.92 -10.62
CA ARG A 45 18.29 7.65 -9.92
C ARG A 45 17.93 7.85 -8.44
N GLY A 46 18.56 8.81 -7.76
CA GLY A 46 18.26 9.16 -6.37
C GLY A 46 16.84 9.68 -6.18
N HIS A 47 16.34 10.51 -7.10
CA HIS A 47 14.94 10.95 -7.07
C HIS A 47 13.96 9.79 -7.26
N TRP A 48 14.25 8.88 -8.19
CA TRP A 48 13.41 7.69 -8.38
C TRP A 48 13.38 6.78 -7.14
N GLN A 49 14.53 6.56 -6.51
CA GLN A 49 14.64 5.77 -5.28
C GLN A 49 13.89 6.44 -4.12
N LEU A 50 14.02 7.75 -3.97
CA LEU A 50 13.33 8.49 -2.91
C LEU A 50 11.81 8.52 -3.15
N SER A 51 11.36 8.73 -4.39
CA SER A 51 9.93 8.63 -4.76
C SER A 51 9.35 7.24 -4.48
N PHE A 52 10.13 6.18 -4.73
CA PHE A 52 9.74 4.82 -4.38
C PHE A 52 9.56 4.66 -2.86
N VAL A 53 10.53 5.14 -2.06
CA VAL A 53 10.42 5.11 -0.58
C VAL A 53 9.23 5.91 -0.08
N PHE A 54 8.95 7.10 -0.66
CA PHE A 54 7.75 7.85 -0.31
C PHE A 54 6.46 7.11 -0.66
N GLY A 55 6.43 6.40 -1.79
CA GLY A 55 5.33 5.50 -2.14
C GLY A 55 5.12 4.43 -1.06
N CYS A 56 6.20 3.78 -0.62
CA CYS A 56 6.16 2.83 0.50
C CYS A 56 5.69 3.48 1.81
N MET A 57 6.07 4.73 2.10
CA MET A 57 5.62 5.44 3.30
C MET A 57 4.11 5.70 3.27
N VAL A 58 3.60 6.22 2.15
CA VAL A 58 2.16 6.44 1.97
C VAL A 58 1.40 5.12 2.11
N HIS A 59 1.89 4.06 1.46
CA HIS A 59 1.32 2.72 1.58
C HIS A 59 1.31 2.23 3.04
N SER A 60 2.43 2.36 3.75
CA SER A 60 2.55 1.97 5.16
C SER A 60 1.60 2.73 6.08
N VAL A 61 1.38 4.03 5.83
CA VAL A 61 0.40 4.81 6.58
C VAL A 61 -1.01 4.27 6.38
N ILE A 62 -1.37 3.94 5.13
CA ILE A 62 -2.67 3.33 4.84
C ILE A 62 -2.77 2.00 5.59
N ASP A 63 -1.78 1.13 5.47
CA ASP A 63 -1.77 -0.18 6.14
C ASP A 63 -1.89 -0.06 7.67
N ILE A 64 -1.19 0.89 8.29
CA ILE A 64 -1.30 1.14 9.73
C ILE A 64 -2.74 1.51 10.11
N LEU A 65 -3.42 2.29 9.29
CA LEU A 65 -4.79 2.74 9.55
C LEU A 65 -5.85 1.72 9.14
N THR A 66 -5.51 0.73 8.33
CA THR A 66 -6.47 -0.24 7.78
C THR A 66 -6.18 -1.68 8.19
N HIS A 67 -5.24 -1.92 9.09
CA HIS A 67 -5.03 -3.21 9.74
C HIS A 67 -5.34 -3.15 11.23
N PHE A 68 -6.11 -4.13 11.72
CA PHE A 68 -6.55 -4.15 13.12
C PHE A 68 -5.41 -4.53 14.06
N ASN A 69 -4.78 -5.70 13.86
CA ASN A 69 -3.69 -6.20 14.73
C ASN A 69 -2.52 -6.82 13.94
N ASP A 70 -2.69 -6.96 12.63
CA ASP A 70 -1.78 -7.60 11.69
C ASP A 70 -1.02 -6.57 10.83
N GLY A 71 -1.12 -5.29 11.17
CA GLY A 71 -0.41 -4.20 10.49
C GLY A 71 1.08 -4.16 10.81
N PRO A 72 1.87 -3.35 10.07
CA PRO A 72 3.32 -3.34 10.19
C PRO A 72 3.81 -2.91 11.57
N VAL A 73 5.04 -3.33 11.90
CA VAL A 73 5.74 -2.98 13.13
C VAL A 73 6.31 -1.56 13.00
N LEU A 74 5.99 -0.71 13.97
CA LEU A 74 6.26 0.73 13.89
C LEU A 74 7.76 1.06 13.94
N PHE A 75 8.50 0.37 14.81
CA PHE A 75 9.89 0.71 15.16
C PHE A 75 10.93 -0.31 14.72
N PHE A 76 10.62 -1.16 13.73
CA PHE A 76 11.60 -2.06 13.14
C PHE A 76 12.76 -1.25 12.51
N PRO A 77 14.04 -1.64 12.71
CA PRO A 77 14.53 -2.88 13.32
C PRO A 77 14.86 -2.81 14.83
N PHE A 78 14.53 -1.72 15.51
CA PHE A 78 14.83 -1.54 16.94
C PHE A 78 13.82 -2.24 17.86
N ASP A 79 12.56 -2.26 17.46
CA ASP A 79 11.49 -3.03 18.09
C ASP A 79 10.79 -3.89 17.03
N TRP A 80 10.48 -5.13 17.39
CA TRP A 80 9.94 -6.15 16.51
C TRP A 80 8.47 -6.48 16.79
N HIS A 81 7.88 -5.89 17.83
CA HIS A 81 6.56 -6.27 18.32
C HIS A 81 5.58 -5.11 18.41
N THR A 82 6.05 -3.87 18.56
CA THR A 82 5.15 -2.70 18.65
C THR A 82 4.40 -2.47 17.33
N ARG A 83 3.09 -2.66 17.38
CA ARG A 83 2.14 -2.48 16.27
C ARG A 83 1.05 -1.51 16.70
N PHE A 84 0.48 -0.80 15.74
CA PHE A 84 -0.69 0.04 15.97
C PHE A 84 -1.96 -0.80 15.86
N TYR A 85 -2.88 -0.62 16.79
CA TYR A 85 -4.19 -1.25 16.75
C TYR A 85 -5.20 -0.30 16.12
N SER A 86 -5.49 -0.46 14.83
CA SER A 86 -6.48 0.40 14.17
C SER A 86 -7.90 -0.03 14.51
N PRO A 87 -8.84 0.92 14.75
CA PRO A 87 -10.26 0.59 14.89
C PRO A 87 -10.94 0.14 13.58
N VAL A 88 -10.26 0.32 12.43
CA VAL A 88 -10.78 -0.01 11.10
C VAL A 88 -9.85 -1.02 10.44
N SER A 89 -10.42 -2.08 9.87
CA SER A 89 -9.70 -3.07 9.08
C SER A 89 -10.39 -3.38 7.76
N TYR A 90 -9.64 -3.35 6.66
CA TYR A 90 -10.21 -3.71 5.35
C TYR A 90 -10.36 -5.21 5.13
N TRP A 91 -9.74 -6.04 5.99
CA TRP A 91 -9.83 -7.50 5.95
C TRP A 91 -10.75 -8.08 7.02
N ASP A 92 -10.78 -7.47 8.22
CA ASP A 92 -11.60 -8.00 9.32
C ASP A 92 -13.05 -7.53 9.21
N LYS A 93 -13.96 -8.49 9.01
CA LYS A 93 -15.41 -8.25 8.93
C LYS A 93 -15.98 -7.63 10.21
N ALA A 94 -15.37 -7.87 11.37
CA ALA A 94 -15.77 -7.25 12.62
C ALA A 94 -15.42 -5.74 12.67
N HIS A 95 -14.54 -5.27 11.78
CA HIS A 95 -13.98 -3.91 11.78
C HIS A 95 -14.14 -3.21 10.41
N TYR A 96 -15.36 -3.23 9.84
CA TYR A 96 -15.74 -2.50 8.61
C TYR A 96 -15.18 -3.02 7.27
N ALA A 97 -14.59 -4.22 7.21
CA ALA A 97 -14.07 -4.77 5.96
C ALA A 97 -15.11 -4.80 4.83
N SER A 98 -16.37 -5.13 5.13
CA SER A 98 -17.43 -5.19 4.11
C SER A 98 -17.67 -3.83 3.44
N GLN A 99 -17.71 -2.75 4.22
CA GLN A 99 -17.89 -1.39 3.74
C GLN A 99 -16.70 -0.94 2.89
N PHE A 100 -15.48 -1.30 3.32
CA PHE A 100 -14.27 -0.98 2.58
C PHE A 100 -14.22 -1.70 1.22
N VAL A 101 -14.62 -2.98 1.17
CA VAL A 101 -14.71 -3.74 -0.09
C VAL A 101 -15.68 -3.09 -1.08
N TYR A 102 -16.86 -2.63 -0.64
CA TYR A 102 -17.79 -1.94 -1.54
C TYR A 102 -17.22 -0.62 -2.06
N PHE A 103 -16.55 0.14 -1.19
CA PHE A 103 -15.86 1.37 -1.58
C PHE A 103 -14.75 1.08 -2.61
N GLU A 104 -13.91 0.07 -2.36
CA GLU A 104 -12.81 -0.32 -3.24
C GLU A 104 -13.31 -0.79 -4.61
N ILE A 105 -14.34 -1.63 -4.65
CA ILE A 105 -14.99 -2.05 -5.91
C ILE A 105 -15.56 -0.83 -6.65
N GLY A 106 -16.25 0.06 -5.95
CA GLY A 106 -16.81 1.28 -6.54
C GLY A 106 -15.73 2.18 -7.14
N LEU A 107 -14.64 2.43 -6.40
CA LEU A 107 -13.50 3.22 -6.86
C LEU A 107 -12.86 2.59 -8.10
N ASN A 108 -12.62 1.27 -8.09
CA ASN A 108 -12.05 0.56 -9.23
C ASN A 108 -12.94 0.64 -10.47
N LEU A 109 -14.26 0.50 -10.33
CA LEU A 109 -15.20 0.65 -11.44
C LEU A 109 -15.18 2.07 -12.02
N VAL A 110 -15.11 3.10 -11.16
CA VAL A 110 -14.99 4.50 -11.60
C VAL A 110 -13.69 4.73 -12.36
N LEU A 111 -12.56 4.22 -11.87
CA LEU A 111 -11.25 4.36 -12.53
C LEU A 111 -11.19 3.65 -13.88
N ILE A 112 -11.74 2.43 -13.97
CA ILE A 112 -11.89 1.70 -15.24
C ILE A 112 -12.78 2.49 -16.20
N GLY A 113 -13.91 2.99 -15.72
CA GLY A 113 -14.80 3.84 -16.50
C GLY A 113 -14.07 5.07 -17.04
N TYR A 114 -13.38 5.81 -16.18
CA TYR A 114 -12.60 6.99 -16.56
C TYR A 114 -11.55 6.69 -17.64
N LEU A 115 -10.85 5.55 -17.53
CA LEU A 115 -9.80 5.18 -18.47
C LEU A 115 -10.35 4.72 -19.83
N PHE A 116 -11.44 3.94 -19.84
CA PHE A 116 -11.90 3.24 -21.06
C PHE A 116 -13.12 3.87 -21.74
N LEU A 117 -13.98 4.60 -21.01
CA LEU A 117 -15.17 5.25 -21.60
C LEU A 117 -14.82 6.21 -22.74
N PRO A 118 -13.79 7.08 -22.66
CA PRO A 118 -13.47 7.99 -23.75
C PRO A 118 -13.09 7.27 -25.05
N THR A 119 -12.35 6.17 -24.93
CA THR A 119 -11.92 5.34 -26.06
C THR A 119 -13.09 4.57 -26.67
N LEU A 120 -13.94 4.00 -25.82
CA LEU A 120 -15.16 3.29 -26.25
C LEU A 120 -16.13 4.23 -26.97
N MET A 121 -16.38 5.42 -26.41
CA MET A 121 -17.25 6.43 -27.03
C MET A 121 -16.69 6.91 -28.37
N ARG A 122 -15.36 7.06 -28.50
CA ARG A 122 -14.71 7.38 -29.79
C ARG A 122 -14.91 6.27 -30.82
N GLN A 123 -14.79 5.00 -30.44
CA GLN A 123 -14.98 3.87 -31.35
C GLN A 123 -16.44 3.75 -31.81
N ILE A 124 -17.40 3.90 -30.91
CA ILE A 124 -18.84 3.87 -31.22
C ILE A 124 -19.19 5.00 -32.19
N ARG A 125 -18.69 6.22 -31.95
CA ARG A 125 -18.96 7.38 -32.81
C ARG A 125 -18.42 7.20 -34.23
N LYS A 126 -17.23 6.61 -34.41
CA LYS A 126 -16.71 6.29 -35.76
C LYS A 126 -17.61 5.30 -36.49
N ARG A 127 -18.01 4.23 -35.81
CA ARG A 127 -18.83 3.17 -36.39
C ARG A 127 -20.24 3.63 -36.83
N PHE A 128 -20.77 4.66 -36.20
CA PHE A 128 -22.07 5.28 -36.55
C PHE A 128 -21.98 6.33 -37.66
N LEU A 129 -20.79 6.90 -37.93
CA LEU A 129 -20.58 7.88 -39.00
C LEU A 129 -20.15 7.21 -40.32
N ASP A 130 -19.64 5.98 -40.26
CA ASP A 130 -19.18 5.18 -41.41
C ASP A 130 -20.28 4.22 -41.97
N SER A 131 -21.49 4.29 -41.41
CA SER A 131 -22.70 3.52 -41.81
C SER A 131 -23.79 4.46 -42.32
#